data_AF-A0A538JPR7-F1
#
_entry.id   AF-A0A538JPR7-F1
#
_cell.length_a   1.000
_cell.length_b   1.000
_cell.length_c   1.000
_cell.angle_alpha   90.00
_cell.angle_beta   90.00
_cell.angle_gamma   90.00
#
_symmetry.space_group_name_H-M   'P 1'
#
loop_
_entity.id
_entity.type
_entity.pdbx_description
1 polymer ?
#
loop_
_entity_poly.entity_id
_entity_poly.type
_entity_poly.pdbx_seq_one_letter_code
_entity_poly.pdbx_strand_id
1 'polypeptide(L)'
;MAIEPAIAFCVREHDEPALEVRVNFGVFAGRDVTAAEIDELARQLHHEVEDFSVIAEERHEFSGSVEASVHQVRIEVARNAMRGTADELCDRVVAAAESWAEACIADRHAELFEL
;
A
#
# COMPACT_ATOMS: atom_id res chain seq x y z
N MET A 1 6.51 -1.52 -32.10
CA MET A 1 7.25 -2.76 -31.81
C MET A 1 6.36 -3.54 -30.85
N ALA A 2 5.73 -4.63 -31.28
CA ALA A 2 4.93 -5.45 -30.38
C ALA A 2 5.90 -6.19 -29.45
N ILE A 3 5.90 -5.85 -28.17
CA ILE A 3 6.68 -6.58 -27.18
C ILE A 3 5.94 -7.91 -26.99
N GLU A 4 6.53 -9.00 -27.45
CA GLU A 4 6.03 -10.33 -27.11
C GLU A 4 6.11 -10.48 -25.57
N PRO A 5 5.00 -10.77 -24.87
CA PRO A 5 5.01 -10.81 -23.41
C PRO A 5 5.86 -12.00 -22.94
N ALA A 6 7.07 -11.72 -22.47
CA ALA A 6 7.94 -12.71 -21.86
C ALA A 6 7.39 -13.12 -20.49
N ILE A 7 7.37 -14.43 -20.18
CA ILE A 7 6.95 -14.96 -18.87
C ILE A 7 7.86 -14.43 -17.75
N ALA A 8 9.14 -14.23 -18.04
CA ALA A 8 10.11 -13.62 -17.13
C ALA A 8 11.04 -12.69 -17.92
N PHE A 9 11.32 -11.52 -17.37
CA PHE A 9 12.24 -10.54 -17.95
C PHE A 9 13.02 -9.82 -16.84
N CYS A 10 14.23 -9.40 -17.17
CA CYS A 10 15.08 -8.66 -16.24
C CYS A 10 14.74 -7.16 -16.32
N VAL A 11 14.21 -6.62 -15.23
CA VAL A 11 14.10 -5.17 -15.02
C VAL A 11 15.43 -4.69 -14.46
N ARG A 12 16.14 -3.83 -15.22
CA ARG A 12 17.46 -3.31 -14.83
C ARG A 12 17.37 -1.94 -14.15
N GLU A 13 16.40 -1.14 -14.57
CA GLU A 13 16.12 0.19 -14.03
C GLU A 13 14.79 0.09 -13.26
N HIS A 14 14.81 0.52 -12.01
CA HIS A 14 13.61 0.63 -11.19
C HIS A 14 13.31 2.12 -11.08
N ASP A 15 12.17 2.55 -11.61
CA ASP A 15 11.70 3.92 -11.39
C ASP A 15 11.34 4.05 -9.90
N GLU A 16 12.14 4.81 -9.15
CA GLU A 16 11.84 5.10 -7.75
C GLU A 16 10.63 6.04 -7.66
N PRO A 17 9.64 5.71 -6.82
CA PRO A 17 8.51 6.60 -6.61
C PRO A 17 9.02 7.90 -5.96
N ALA A 18 8.30 8.99 -6.19
CA ALA A 18 8.66 10.26 -5.57
C ALA A 18 8.20 10.36 -4.11
N LEU A 19 7.17 9.58 -3.76
CA LEU A 19 6.72 9.33 -2.40
C LEU A 19 6.32 7.87 -2.27
N GLU A 20 6.73 7.24 -1.18
CA GLU A 20 6.32 5.90 -0.79
C GLU A 20 5.82 5.95 0.67
N VAL A 21 4.59 5.46 0.89
CA VAL A 21 4.01 5.30 2.23
C VAL A 21 3.71 3.82 2.45
N ARG A 22 4.10 3.29 3.61
CA ARG A 22 3.87 1.88 3.98
C ARG A 22 2.99 1.78 5.21
N VAL A 23 1.98 0.95 5.13
CA VAL A 23 1.06 0.62 6.22
C VAL A 23 1.32 -0.80 6.66
N ASN A 24 1.65 -0.99 7.95
CA ASN A 24 1.86 -2.30 8.57
C ASN A 24 0.52 -3.00 8.89
N PHE A 25 -0.33 -3.16 7.88
CA PHE A 25 -1.70 -3.61 8.06
C PHE A 25 -1.78 -4.96 8.77
N GLY A 26 -1.01 -5.97 8.34
CA GLY A 26 -1.07 -7.31 8.94
C GLY A 26 -0.65 -7.35 10.41
N VAL A 27 0.26 -6.46 10.83
CA VAL A 27 0.71 -6.38 12.23
C VAL A 27 -0.43 -5.92 13.14
N PHE A 28 -1.25 -4.97 12.68
CA PHE A 28 -2.32 -4.37 13.48
C PHE A 28 -3.69 -5.05 13.28
N ALA A 29 -3.99 -5.52 12.06
CA ALA A 29 -5.26 -6.19 11.72
C ALA A 29 -5.22 -7.72 11.91
N GLY A 30 -4.02 -8.32 11.99
CA GLY A 30 -3.84 -9.76 12.13
C GLY A 30 -4.25 -10.58 10.89
N ARG A 31 -4.40 -9.94 9.73
CA ARG A 31 -4.81 -10.55 8.46
C ARG A 31 -4.34 -9.73 7.26
N ASP A 32 -4.50 -10.31 6.08
CA ASP A 32 -4.39 -9.60 4.81
C ASP A 32 -5.48 -8.52 4.65
N VAL A 33 -5.10 -7.47 3.94
CA VAL A 33 -6.06 -6.49 3.42
C VAL A 33 -6.91 -7.15 2.33
N THR A 34 -8.20 -6.86 2.31
CA THR A 34 -9.12 -7.35 1.27
C THR A 34 -9.18 -6.40 0.08
N ALA A 35 -9.64 -6.90 -1.08
CA ALA A 35 -9.83 -6.07 -2.27
C ALA A 35 -10.78 -4.88 -2.03
N ALA A 36 -11.87 -5.09 -1.28
CA ALA A 36 -12.82 -4.02 -0.98
C ALA A 36 -12.20 -2.91 -0.11
N GLU A 37 -11.32 -3.27 0.82
CA GLU A 37 -10.60 -2.29 1.63
C GLU A 37 -9.56 -1.53 0.80
N ILE A 38 -8.90 -2.19 -0.16
CA ILE A 38 -8.01 -1.51 -1.12
C ILE A 38 -8.80 -0.50 -1.98
N ASP A 39 -9.98 -0.88 -2.47
CA ASP A 39 -10.85 0.01 -3.25
C ASP A 39 -11.27 1.24 -2.44
N GLU A 40 -11.58 1.03 -1.15
CA GLU A 40 -11.92 2.12 -0.24
C GLU A 40 -10.71 3.04 0.04
N LEU A 41 -9.51 2.47 0.24
CA LEU A 41 -8.28 3.26 0.36
C LEU A 41 -8.03 4.09 -0.90
N ALA A 42 -8.19 3.50 -2.09
CA ALA A 42 -8.02 4.20 -3.36
C ALA A 42 -9.01 5.38 -3.48
N ARG A 43 -10.27 5.18 -3.09
CA ARG A 43 -11.28 6.24 -3.07
C ARG A 43 -10.87 7.40 -2.17
N GLN A 44 -10.30 7.13 -0.99
CA GLN A 44 -9.80 8.16 -0.08
C GLN A 44 -8.57 8.89 -0.66
N LEU A 45 -7.61 8.14 -1.20
CA LEU A 45 -6.38 8.70 -1.78
C LEU A 45 -6.63 9.59 -3.01
N HIS A 46 -7.67 9.32 -3.80
CA HIS A 46 -8.04 10.17 -4.95
C HIS A 46 -8.42 11.60 -4.55
N HIS A 47 -8.75 11.87 -3.29
CA HIS A 47 -8.93 13.23 -2.80
C HIS A 47 -7.61 13.98 -2.63
N GLU A 48 -6.49 13.26 -2.50
CA GLU A 48 -5.17 13.83 -2.17
C GLU A 48 -4.20 13.82 -3.35
N VAL A 49 -4.32 12.83 -4.24
CA VAL A 49 -3.42 12.59 -5.37
C VAL A 49 -4.18 12.03 -6.58
N GLU A 50 -3.83 12.52 -7.77
CA GLU A 50 -4.51 12.17 -9.03
C GLU A 50 -4.14 10.76 -9.52
N ASP A 51 -2.87 10.39 -9.40
CA ASP A 51 -2.32 9.14 -9.90
C ASP A 51 -1.37 8.52 -8.84
N PHE A 52 -1.64 7.27 -8.48
CA PHE A 52 -0.93 6.51 -7.45
C PHE A 52 -1.10 5.01 -7.71
N SER A 53 -0.23 4.20 -7.13
CA SER A 53 -0.38 2.76 -7.05
C SER A 53 -0.59 2.34 -5.61
N VAL A 54 -1.42 1.31 -5.41
CA VAL A 54 -1.57 0.61 -4.13
C VAL A 54 -1.16 -0.83 -4.33
N ILE A 55 -0.19 -1.28 -3.54
CA ILE A 55 0.34 -2.63 -3.56
C ILE A 55 0.04 -3.27 -2.22
N ALA A 56 -0.81 -4.30 -2.21
CA ALA A 56 -0.91 -5.21 -1.09
C ALA A 56 0.15 -6.31 -1.26
N GLU A 57 1.14 -6.34 -0.38
CA GLU A 57 2.25 -7.27 -0.45
C GLU A 57 2.33 -8.17 0.79
N GLU A 58 2.50 -9.47 0.55
CA GLU A 58 3.09 -10.40 1.51
C GLU A 58 4.58 -10.48 1.20
N ARG A 59 5.39 -9.91 2.09
CA ARG A 59 6.84 -9.90 1.96
C ARG A 59 7.43 -11.02 2.79
N HIS A 60 7.99 -12.01 2.09
CA HIS A 60 8.77 -13.07 2.72
C HIS A 60 10.24 -12.63 2.83
N GLU A 61 10.75 -12.57 4.05
CA GLU A 61 12.14 -12.27 4.35
C GLU A 61 12.88 -13.54 4.76
N PHE A 62 13.96 -13.84 4.04
CA PHE A 62 14.83 -14.97 4.30
C PHE A 62 16.24 -14.45 4.61
N SER A 63 16.69 -14.64 5.84
CA SER A 63 18.05 -14.25 6.25
C SER A 63 18.65 -15.31 7.16
N GLY A 64 19.65 -16.03 6.66
CA GLY A 64 20.24 -17.16 7.37
C GLY A 64 19.20 -18.25 7.68
N SER A 65 18.89 -18.44 8.98
CA SER A 65 17.88 -19.39 9.46
C SER A 65 16.53 -18.74 9.83
N VAL A 66 16.35 -17.45 9.54
CA VAL A 66 15.12 -16.71 9.83
C VAL A 66 14.26 -16.64 8.59
N GLU A 67 12.99 -17.01 8.75
CA GLU A 67 11.92 -16.87 7.79
C GLU A 67 10.79 -16.08 8.45
N ALA A 68 10.37 -14.98 7.83
CA ALA A 68 9.27 -14.15 8.31
C ALA A 68 8.41 -13.69 7.13
N SER A 69 7.09 -13.61 7.33
CA SER A 69 6.15 -12.96 6.41
C SER A 69 5.62 -11.69 7.04
N VAL A 70 5.60 -10.59 6.28
CA VAL A 70 4.98 -9.32 6.69
C VAL A 70 3.95 -8.92 5.65
N HIS A 71 2.72 -8.66 6.09
CA HIS A 71 1.64 -8.16 5.22
C HIS A 71 1.57 -6.64 5.32
N GLN A 72 1.89 -5.95 4.23
CA GLN A 72 1.95 -4.50 4.16
C GLN A 72 1.09 -3.98 3.01
N VAL A 73 0.60 -2.75 3.16
CA VAL A 73 0.06 -1.97 2.04
C VAL A 73 1.05 -0.88 1.73
N ARG A 74 1.53 -0.83 0.49
CA ARG A 74 2.44 0.18 -0.02
C ARG A 74 1.69 1.09 -0.99
N ILE A 75 1.79 2.39 -0.75
CA ILE A 75 1.23 3.44 -1.60
C ILE A 75 2.41 4.15 -2.26
N GLU A 76 2.42 4.19 -3.58
CA GLU A 76 3.45 4.90 -4.33
C GLU A 76 2.84 6.03 -5.16
N VAL A 77 3.47 7.20 -5.12
CA VAL A 77 3.11 8.34 -5.96
C VAL A 77 4.26 8.65 -6.91
N ALA A 78 3.95 8.67 -8.20
CA ALA A 78 4.92 8.99 -9.24
C ALA A 78 5.30 10.48 -9.21
N ARG A 79 6.54 10.80 -9.61
CA ARG A 79 7.07 12.17 -9.60
C ARG A 79 6.23 13.16 -10.39
N ASN A 80 5.67 12.72 -11.52
CA ASN A 80 4.81 13.51 -12.40
C ASN A 80 3.40 13.76 -11.84
N ALA A 81 2.96 12.98 -10.85
CA ALA A 81 1.66 13.10 -10.22
C ALA A 81 1.65 14.05 -9.00
N MET A 82 2.83 14.46 -8.52
CA MET A 82 2.96 15.33 -7.37
C MET A 82 2.55 16.78 -7.68
N ARG A 83 1.76 17.37 -6.78
CA ARG A 83 1.47 18.80 -6.73
C ARG A 83 1.84 19.32 -5.34
N GLY A 84 2.45 20.50 -5.26
CA GLY A 84 2.94 21.05 -3.99
C GLY A 84 4.28 20.44 -3.57
N THR A 85 4.61 20.56 -2.28
CA THR A 85 5.85 19.99 -1.75
C THR A 85 5.69 18.50 -1.41
N ALA A 86 6.81 17.77 -1.36
CA ALA A 86 6.80 16.36 -1.00
C ALA A 86 6.30 16.12 0.43
N ASP A 87 6.69 16.99 1.36
CA ASP A 87 6.31 16.88 2.77
C ASP A 87 4.80 17.07 2.96
N GLU A 88 4.21 18.10 2.34
CA GLU A 88 2.76 18.33 2.43
C GLU A 88 1.95 17.18 1.81
N LEU A 89 2.43 16.59 0.71
CA LEU A 89 1.77 15.42 0.12
C LEU A 89 1.92 14.19 1.02
N CYS A 90 3.11 13.98 1.58
CA CYS A 90 3.39 12.91 2.52
C CYS A 90 2.42 12.95 3.70
N ASP A 91 2.28 14.11 4.35
CA ASP A 91 1.38 14.30 5.50
C ASP A 91 -0.07 13.92 5.17
N ARG A 92 -0.57 14.34 4.00
CA ARG A 92 -1.95 14.03 3.57
C ARG A 92 -2.15 12.54 3.25
N VAL A 93 -1.21 11.94 2.53
CA VAL A 93 -1.27 10.50 2.18
C VAL A 93 -1.16 9.63 3.43
N VAL A 94 -0.27 9.97 4.36
CA VAL A 94 -0.15 9.28 5.66
C VAL A 94 -1.44 9.40 6.45
N ALA A 95 -2.01 10.60 6.59
CA ALA A 95 -3.25 10.80 7.33
C ALA A 95 -4.43 10.00 6.74
N ALA A 96 -4.56 9.97 5.40
CA ALA A 96 -5.58 9.17 4.72
C ALA A 96 -5.36 7.66 4.96
N ALA A 97 -4.13 7.19 4.83
CA ALA A 97 -3.79 5.78 5.03
C ALA A 97 -3.98 5.31 6.48
N GLU A 98 -3.63 6.14 7.46
CA GLU A 98 -3.87 5.86 8.88
C GLU A 98 -5.37 5.80 9.19
N SER A 99 -6.14 6.81 8.77
CA SER A 99 -7.58 6.84 8.99
C SER A 99 -8.29 5.64 8.38
N TRP A 100 -7.88 5.22 7.19
CA TRP A 100 -8.40 4.01 6.54
C TRP A 100 -8.07 2.74 7.33
N ALA A 101 -6.80 2.57 7.72
CA ALA A 101 -6.36 1.37 8.42
C ALA A 101 -7.07 1.22 9.78
N GLU A 102 -7.21 2.32 10.52
CA GLU A 102 -7.93 2.36 11.80
C GLU A 102 -9.40 1.94 11.63
N ALA A 103 -10.08 2.42 10.59
CA ALA A 103 -11.46 2.05 10.29
C ALA A 103 -11.59 0.54 10.01
N CYS A 104 -10.72 -0.02 9.17
CA CYS A 104 -10.69 -1.46 8.88
C CYS A 104 -10.48 -2.32 10.14
N ILE A 105 -9.58 -1.89 11.02
CA ILE A 105 -9.29 -2.61 12.27
C ILE A 105 -10.47 -2.51 13.24
N ALA A 106 -11.11 -1.33 13.33
CA ALA A 106 -12.27 -1.11 14.19
C ALA A 106 -13.48 -1.94 13.75
N ASP A 107 -13.78 -1.97 12.44
CA ASP A 107 -14.89 -2.78 11.89
C ASP A 107 -14.68 -4.27 12.16
N ARG A 108 -13.44 -4.75 12.05
CA ARG A 108 -13.10 -6.14 12.41
C ARG A 108 -13.37 -6.44 13.88
N HIS A 109 -13.04 -5.52 14.78
CA HIS A 109 -13.32 -5.71 16.20
C HIS A 109 -14.83 -5.78 16.44
N ALA A 110 -15.63 -4.94 15.78
CA ALA A 110 -17.09 -4.97 15.90
C ALA A 110 -17.68 -6.33 15.49
N GLU A 111 -17.24 -6.90 14.35
CA GLU A 111 -17.71 -8.22 13.88
C GLU A 111 -17.38 -9.38 14.85
N LEU A 112 -16.27 -9.29 15.60
CA LEU A 112 -15.88 -10.32 16.57
C LEU A 112 -16.69 -10.27 17.87
N PHE A 113 -17.24 -9.11 18.24
CA PHE A 113 -18.04 -8.95 19.46
C PHE A 113 -19.54 -9.22 19.26
N GLU A 114 -20.00 -9.42 18.02
CA GLU A 114 -21.41 -9.74 17.69
C GLU A 114 -21.70 -11.25 17.55
N LEU A 115 -20.72 -12.13 17.85
CA LEU A 115 -20.82 -13.59 17.87
C LEU A 115 -20.76 -14.18 19.28
#